data_AF-A0A1H7U6L1-F1
#
_entry.id   AF-A0A1H7U6L1-F1
#
_cell.length_a   1.000
_cell.length_b   1.000
_cell.length_c   1.000
_cell.angle_alpha   90.00
_cell.angle_beta   90.00
_cell.angle_gamma   90.00
#
_symmetry.space_group_name_H-M   'P 1'
#
loop_
_entity.id
_entity.type
_entity.pdbx_description
1 polymer ?
#
loop_
_entity_poly.entity_id
_entity_poly.type
_entity_poly.pdbx_seq_one_letter_code
_entity_poly.pdbx_strand_id
1 'polypeptide(L)'
;MDAKRTTAALVLAVTALASASACSSSSPAGSAAASAASAAASAAVSAAQSAGQSALASASAAVSSALASAAAGLDVKKDVTVSEPAAASGGKVSSTVKVTNSSGSQASFLVTVSFRDSSGNILDVDVVTVENVRAGGTGTATATSHRSLTGTVKAQVDAAVRT
;
A
#
# COMPACT_ATOMS: atom_id res chain seq x y z
N MET A 1 -10.63 -23.07 -60.95
CA MET A 1 -9.34 -22.57 -60.45
C MET A 1 -9.50 -22.23 -58.99
N ASP A 2 -8.96 -23.14 -58.19
CA ASP A 2 -8.99 -23.22 -56.75
C ASP A 2 -8.22 -22.11 -56.04
N ALA A 3 -8.69 -21.72 -54.86
CA ALA A 3 -7.82 -21.28 -53.76
C ALA A 3 -8.51 -21.51 -52.40
N LYS A 4 -8.38 -22.73 -51.88
CA LYS A 4 -8.50 -23.05 -50.44
C LYS A 4 -7.35 -22.38 -49.68
N ARG A 5 -7.61 -21.61 -48.62
CA ARG A 5 -6.77 -21.50 -47.38
C ARG A 5 -7.65 -21.04 -46.21
N THR A 6 -8.26 -21.98 -45.48
CA THR A 6 -7.86 -22.43 -44.12
C THR A 6 -8.05 -21.39 -43.00
N THR A 7 -9.13 -21.61 -42.24
CA THR A 7 -9.30 -21.50 -40.80
C THR A 7 -8.06 -21.14 -39.97
N ALA A 8 -8.15 -20.07 -39.18
CA ALA A 8 -7.43 -19.93 -37.92
C ALA A 8 -8.39 -19.36 -36.87
N ALA A 9 -9.20 -20.25 -36.29
CA ALA A 9 -9.86 -19.98 -35.02
C ALA A 9 -8.77 -19.98 -33.94
N LEU A 10 -8.36 -18.81 -33.47
CA LEU A 10 -7.53 -18.70 -32.27
C LEU A 10 -8.48 -18.78 -31.06
N VAL A 11 -8.84 -20.00 -30.68
CA VAL A 11 -9.40 -20.30 -29.36
C VAL A 11 -8.26 -20.13 -28.36
N LEU A 12 -8.16 -18.95 -27.73
CA LEU A 12 -7.31 -18.77 -26.57
C LEU A 12 -8.06 -19.31 -25.36
N ALA A 13 -7.79 -20.57 -25.03
CA ALA A 13 -8.28 -21.23 -23.83
C ALA A 13 -7.75 -20.49 -22.58
N VAL A 14 -8.63 -19.77 -21.89
CA VAL A 14 -8.41 -19.36 -20.50
C VAL A 14 -8.73 -20.57 -19.62
N THR A 15 -7.77 -21.49 -19.52
CA THR A 15 -7.72 -22.45 -18.42
C THR A 15 -7.10 -21.76 -17.21
N ALA A 16 -7.91 -21.05 -16.42
CA ALA A 16 -7.54 -20.72 -15.06
C ALA A 16 -7.93 -21.91 -14.16
N LEU A 17 -7.03 -22.91 -14.09
CA LEU A 17 -7.09 -23.89 -13.00
C LEU A 17 -6.81 -23.15 -11.69
N ALA A 18 -7.82 -23.09 -10.85
CA ALA A 18 -7.62 -23.04 -9.42
C ALA A 18 -7.01 -24.37 -8.96
N SER A 19 -5.80 -24.35 -8.42
CA SER A 19 -5.33 -25.37 -7.47
C SER A 19 -4.16 -24.89 -6.61
N ALA A 20 -4.53 -24.61 -5.35
CA ALA A 20 -3.82 -24.93 -4.11
C ALA A 20 -2.34 -24.54 -3.97
N SER A 21 -2.12 -23.44 -3.25
CA SER A 21 -1.14 -23.44 -2.16
C SER A 21 -1.88 -23.13 -0.86
N ALA A 22 -2.32 -24.20 -0.20
CA ALA A 22 -2.63 -24.16 1.22
C ALA A 22 -1.29 -24.21 1.98
N CYS A 23 -0.82 -23.05 2.44
CA CYS A 23 0.07 -22.94 3.59
C CYS A 23 -0.43 -21.76 4.43
N SER A 24 -0.96 -22.09 5.62
CA SER A 24 -1.43 -21.13 6.59
C SER A 24 -0.21 -20.52 7.31
N SER A 25 0.05 -19.23 7.09
CA SER A 25 0.66 -18.32 8.07
C SER A 25 0.68 -16.91 7.51
N SER A 26 -0.08 -16.03 8.19
CA SER A 26 0.03 -14.57 8.24
C SER A 26 0.20 -13.79 6.92
N SER A 27 -0.76 -12.89 6.67
CA SER A 27 -0.83 -11.85 5.64
C SER A 27 0.49 -11.49 4.92
N PRO A 28 0.39 -11.22 3.61
CA PRO A 28 0.15 -9.83 3.26
C PRO A 28 -0.95 -9.72 2.22
N ALA A 29 -2.01 -8.97 2.54
CA ALA A 29 -2.92 -8.45 1.52
C ALA A 29 -2.15 -7.57 0.49
N GLY A 30 -0.93 -7.15 0.83
CA GLY A 30 0.05 -6.54 -0.08
C GLY A 30 0.60 -7.43 -1.19
N SER A 31 0.86 -8.73 -0.99
CA SER A 31 1.46 -9.57 -2.05
C SER A 31 0.46 -10.12 -3.05
N ALA A 32 -0.78 -10.42 -2.61
CA ALA A 32 -1.85 -10.81 -3.53
C ALA A 32 -2.27 -9.63 -4.42
N ALA A 33 -2.34 -8.42 -3.85
CA ALA A 33 -2.61 -7.19 -4.58
C ALA A 33 -1.45 -6.82 -5.54
N ALA A 34 -0.19 -6.92 -5.09
CA ALA A 34 0.98 -6.69 -5.95
C ALA A 34 1.10 -7.74 -7.07
N SER A 35 0.70 -8.99 -6.82
CA SER A 35 0.68 -10.05 -7.83
C SER A 35 -0.44 -9.84 -8.84
N ALA A 36 -1.63 -9.40 -8.39
CA ALA A 36 -2.73 -9.03 -9.27
C ALA A 36 -2.41 -7.79 -10.13
N ALA A 37 -1.75 -6.79 -9.54
CA ALA A 37 -1.27 -5.62 -10.28
C ALA A 37 -0.20 -5.99 -11.32
N SER A 38 0.74 -6.88 -10.97
CA SER A 38 1.77 -7.37 -11.89
C SER A 38 1.20 -8.22 -13.02
N ALA A 39 0.18 -9.04 -12.73
CA ALA A 39 -0.53 -9.83 -13.73
C ALA A 39 -1.34 -8.93 -14.69
N ALA A 40 -2.01 -7.90 -14.17
CA ALA A 40 -2.73 -6.91 -14.98
C ALA A 40 -1.77 -6.09 -15.87
N ALA A 41 -0.60 -5.71 -15.36
CA ALA A 41 0.44 -5.03 -16.13
C ALA A 41 1.00 -5.95 -17.26
N SER A 42 1.19 -7.23 -16.97
CA SER A 42 1.67 -8.22 -17.95
C SER A 42 0.63 -8.53 -19.04
N ALA A 43 -0.65 -8.53 -18.69
CA ALA A 43 -1.74 -8.64 -19.65
C ALA A 43 -1.85 -7.37 -20.52
N ALA A 44 -1.68 -6.18 -19.92
CA ALA A 44 -1.71 -4.92 -20.64
C ALA A 44 -0.53 -4.76 -21.61
N VAL A 45 0.69 -5.18 -21.23
CA VAL A 45 1.85 -5.15 -22.15
C VAL A 45 1.68 -6.14 -23.30
N SER A 46 0.99 -7.26 -23.07
CA SER A 46 0.70 -8.23 -24.14
C SER A 46 -0.38 -7.72 -25.10
N ALA A 47 -1.42 -7.04 -24.59
CA ALA A 47 -2.45 -6.39 -25.40
C ALA A 47 -1.91 -5.16 -26.17
N ALA A 48 -0.98 -4.43 -25.57
CA ALA A 48 -0.26 -3.31 -26.17
C ALA A 48 0.49 -3.70 -27.45
N GLN A 49 1.05 -4.90 -27.51
CA GLN A 49 1.77 -5.37 -28.70
C GLN A 49 0.86 -5.66 -29.90
N SER A 50 -0.46 -5.76 -29.67
CA SER A 50 -1.44 -6.14 -30.70
C SER A 50 -2.37 -4.99 -31.13
N ALA A 51 -2.30 -3.83 -30.48
CA ALA A 51 -3.27 -2.75 -30.67
C ALA A 51 -2.60 -1.44 -31.13
N GLY A 52 -3.23 -0.73 -32.08
CA GLY A 52 -2.74 0.56 -32.58
C GLY A 52 -2.64 1.65 -31.49
N GLN A 53 -1.88 2.71 -31.78
CA GLN A 53 -1.45 3.76 -30.83
C GLN A 53 -2.56 4.36 -29.94
N SER A 54 -3.80 4.47 -30.42
CA SER A 54 -4.91 5.05 -29.66
C SER A 54 -5.55 4.08 -28.65
N ALA A 55 -5.55 2.77 -28.91
CA ALA A 55 -5.99 1.77 -27.95
C ALA A 55 -4.94 1.54 -26.85
N LEU A 56 -3.65 1.68 -27.22
CA LEU A 56 -2.52 1.64 -26.30
C LEU A 56 -2.58 2.78 -25.26
N ALA A 57 -2.91 3.99 -25.69
CA ALA A 57 -2.99 5.17 -24.81
C ALA A 57 -4.13 5.05 -23.78
N SER A 58 -5.30 4.55 -24.17
CA SER A 58 -6.43 4.34 -23.25
C SER A 58 -6.18 3.16 -22.29
N ALA A 59 -5.52 2.10 -22.75
CA ALA A 59 -5.15 0.97 -21.91
C ALA A 59 -4.04 1.35 -20.90
N SER A 60 -3.02 2.10 -21.31
CA SER A 60 -1.97 2.59 -20.41
C SER A 60 -2.53 3.56 -19.37
N ALA A 61 -3.42 4.49 -19.77
CA ALA A 61 -4.11 5.38 -18.84
C ALA A 61 -4.96 4.61 -17.82
N ALA A 62 -5.67 3.56 -18.24
CA ALA A 62 -6.45 2.71 -17.33
C ALA A 62 -5.57 1.93 -16.36
N VAL A 63 -4.42 1.40 -16.81
CA VAL A 63 -3.45 0.72 -15.94
C VAL A 63 -2.78 1.69 -14.99
N SER A 64 -2.36 2.86 -15.45
CA SER A 64 -1.80 3.91 -14.59
C SER A 64 -2.84 4.39 -13.58
N SER A 65 -4.10 4.53 -13.97
CA SER A 65 -5.20 4.87 -13.06
C SER A 65 -5.47 3.75 -12.05
N ALA A 66 -5.43 2.48 -12.46
CA ALA A 66 -5.64 1.33 -11.58
C ALA A 66 -4.47 1.18 -10.60
N LEU A 67 -3.23 1.36 -11.06
CA LEU A 67 -2.04 1.34 -10.22
C LEU A 67 -2.02 2.54 -9.25
N ALA A 68 -2.36 3.74 -9.73
CA ALA A 68 -2.50 4.91 -8.87
C ALA A 68 -3.63 4.74 -7.85
N SER A 69 -4.75 4.09 -8.23
CA SER A 69 -5.85 3.78 -7.31
C SER A 69 -5.46 2.70 -6.30
N ALA A 70 -4.66 1.71 -6.70
CA ALA A 70 -4.12 0.71 -5.78
C ALA A 70 -3.12 1.33 -4.80
N ALA A 71 -2.18 2.15 -5.28
CA ALA A 71 -1.24 2.89 -4.45
C ALA A 71 -1.95 3.88 -3.50
N ALA A 72 -2.94 4.62 -3.99
CA ALA A 72 -3.75 5.53 -3.20
C ALA A 72 -4.67 4.79 -2.20
N GLY A 73 -5.11 3.57 -2.53
CA GLY A 73 -5.86 2.70 -1.64
C GLY A 73 -5.03 2.13 -0.49
N LEU A 74 -3.70 2.17 -0.63
CA LEU A 74 -2.75 1.77 0.42
C LEU A 74 -2.26 2.99 1.22
N ASP A 75 -2.11 4.17 0.60
CA ASP A 75 -1.76 5.41 1.30
C ASP A 75 -2.93 5.98 2.11
N VAL A 76 -2.82 5.78 3.42
CA VAL A 76 -3.84 6.12 4.41
C VAL A 76 -3.35 7.21 5.37
N LYS A 77 -2.34 7.99 4.98
CA LYS A 77 -1.77 9.07 5.81
C LYS A 77 -2.82 10.04 6.38
N LYS A 78 -3.88 10.30 5.61
CA LYS A 78 -4.99 11.20 5.96
C LYS A 78 -5.87 10.67 7.10
N ASP A 79 -5.88 9.35 7.26
CA ASP A 79 -6.63 8.64 8.31
C ASP A 79 -5.81 8.47 9.60
N VAL A 80 -4.57 8.99 9.62
CA VAL A 80 -3.64 8.90 10.75
C VAL A 80 -3.47 10.27 11.40
N THR A 81 -3.51 10.27 12.72
CA THR A 81 -3.22 11.43 13.57
C THR A 81 -2.12 11.06 14.56
N VAL A 82 -1.23 12.01 14.85
CA VAL A 82 -0.16 11.84 15.84
C VAL A 82 -0.29 12.93 16.90
N SER A 83 -0.20 12.54 18.17
CA SER A 83 -0.23 13.48 19.29
C SER A 83 1.08 14.24 19.43
N GLU A 84 1.05 15.33 20.20
CA GLU A 84 2.27 16.00 20.61
C GLU A 84 3.22 15.03 21.35
N PRO A 85 4.55 15.13 21.14
CA PRO A 85 5.51 14.29 21.84
C PRO A 85 5.54 14.58 23.34
N ALA A 86 5.49 13.53 24.14
CA ALA A 86 5.70 13.56 25.57
C ALA A 86 7.06 12.95 25.93
N ALA A 87 7.63 13.37 27.05
CA ALA A 87 8.85 12.76 27.56
C ALA A 87 8.58 11.30 27.97
N ALA A 88 9.50 10.41 27.58
CA ALA A 88 9.51 9.00 27.93
C ALA A 88 10.77 8.66 28.77
N SER A 89 10.85 7.42 29.25
CA SER A 89 11.98 6.95 30.04
C SER A 89 13.31 7.02 29.26
N GLY A 90 14.41 7.31 29.97
CA GLY A 90 15.75 7.38 29.36
C GLY A 90 15.99 8.61 28.46
N GLY A 91 15.23 9.69 28.65
CA GLY A 91 15.37 10.92 27.85
C GLY A 91 14.81 10.79 26.43
N LYS A 92 14.05 9.73 26.16
CA LYS A 92 13.34 9.52 24.90
C LYS A 92 12.08 10.38 24.86
N VAL A 93 11.47 10.45 23.68
CA VAL A 93 10.14 11.02 23.51
C VAL A 93 9.21 9.99 22.90
N SER A 94 7.93 10.07 23.23
CA SER A 94 6.90 9.22 22.65
C SER A 94 5.69 10.03 22.20
N SER A 95 5.04 9.57 21.14
CA SER A 95 3.79 10.13 20.63
C SER A 95 2.78 9.02 20.38
N THR A 96 1.53 9.28 20.70
CA THR A 96 0.44 8.37 20.35
C THR A 96 0.06 8.57 18.90
N VAL A 97 0.09 7.47 18.15
CA VAL A 97 -0.41 7.37 16.79
C VAL A 97 -1.82 6.80 16.86
N LYS A 98 -2.78 7.47 16.24
CA LYS A 98 -4.16 7.01 16.11
C LYS A 98 -4.50 6.87 14.64
N VAL A 99 -5.01 5.70 14.26
CA VAL A 99 -5.39 5.36 12.89
C VAL A 99 -6.89 5.09 12.85
N THR A 100 -7.56 5.59 11.82
CA THR A 100 -8.96 5.30 11.53
C THR A 100 -9.06 4.36 10.33
N ASN A 101 -9.66 3.19 10.50
CA ASN A 101 -9.87 2.27 9.39
C ASN A 101 -11.18 2.62 8.67
N SER A 102 -11.08 3.42 7.62
CA SER A 102 -12.20 3.81 6.75
C SER A 102 -12.68 2.68 5.81
N SER A 103 -12.02 1.52 5.81
CA SER A 103 -12.39 0.39 4.97
C SER A 103 -13.51 -0.47 5.57
N GLY A 104 -14.17 -1.25 4.71
CA GLY A 104 -15.23 -2.19 5.10
C GLY A 104 -14.74 -3.51 5.69
N SER A 105 -13.45 -3.66 6.01
CA SER A 105 -12.87 -4.90 6.53
C SER A 105 -11.82 -4.61 7.59
N GLN A 106 -11.50 -5.60 8.43
CA GLN A 106 -10.38 -5.47 9.36
C GLN A 106 -9.07 -5.30 8.57
N ALA A 107 -8.20 -4.41 9.06
CA ALA A 107 -6.90 -4.16 8.44
C ALA A 107 -5.84 -3.82 9.50
N SER A 108 -4.59 -3.98 9.12
CA SER A 108 -3.44 -3.50 9.88
C SER A 108 -2.79 -2.32 9.16
N PHE A 109 -2.03 -1.51 9.89
CA PHE A 109 -1.47 -0.27 9.38
C PHE A 109 -0.02 -0.14 9.80
N LEU A 110 0.84 0.19 8.85
CA LEU A 110 2.23 0.58 9.10
C LEU A 110 2.33 2.10 9.02
N VAL A 111 2.80 2.74 10.09
CA VAL A 111 2.91 4.21 10.16
C VAL A 111 4.35 4.58 10.44
N THR A 112 4.90 5.45 9.59
CA THR A 112 6.22 6.06 9.79
C THR A 112 6.06 7.43 10.43
N VAL A 113 6.67 7.61 11.60
CA VAL A 113 6.65 8.86 12.36
C VAL A 113 8.06 9.42 12.46
N SER A 114 8.27 10.67 12.02
CA SER A 114 9.50 11.41 12.31
C SER A 114 9.32 12.31 13.52
N PHE A 115 10.35 12.29 14.38
CA PHE A 115 10.57 13.28 15.42
C PHE A 115 11.49 14.36 14.86
N ARG A 116 11.07 15.62 14.95
CA ARG A 116 11.75 16.78 14.35
C ARG A 116 12.00 17.88 15.37
N ASP A 117 13.06 18.65 15.15
CA ASP A 117 13.29 19.88 15.92
C ASP A 117 12.39 21.03 15.46
N SER A 118 12.51 22.20 16.10
CA SER A 118 11.78 23.41 15.75
C SER A 118 12.13 23.98 14.36
N SER A 119 13.29 23.63 13.81
CA SER A 119 13.74 24.03 12.47
C SER A 119 13.26 23.07 11.37
N GLY A 120 12.61 21.96 11.76
CA GLY A 120 12.10 20.94 10.86
C GLY A 120 13.10 19.83 10.52
N ASN A 121 14.29 19.83 11.13
CA ASN A 121 15.28 18.77 10.92
C ASN A 121 14.78 17.46 11.54
N ILE A 122 15.00 16.34 10.85
CA ILE A 122 14.68 15.01 11.38
C ILE A 122 15.72 14.65 12.44
N LEU A 123 15.25 14.43 13.66
CA LEU A 123 16.05 13.98 14.79
C LEU A 123 16.04 12.46 14.90
N ASP A 124 14.90 11.83 14.63
CA ASP A 124 14.72 10.38 14.68
C ASP A 124 13.48 9.97 13.89
N VAL A 125 13.39 8.69 13.54
CA VAL A 125 12.22 8.10 12.86
C VAL A 125 11.90 6.77 13.51
N ASP A 126 10.61 6.52 13.74
CA ASP A 126 10.10 5.25 14.23
C ASP A 126 9.00 4.73 13.28
N VAL A 127 8.88 3.41 13.18
CA VAL A 127 7.86 2.74 12.36
C VAL A 127 7.01 1.87 13.27
N VAL A 128 5.73 2.20 13.39
CA VAL A 128 4.80 1.51 14.27
C VAL A 128 3.73 0.77 13.47
N THR A 129 3.37 -0.41 13.97
CA THR A 129 2.26 -1.19 13.42
C THR A 129 1.04 -1.02 14.32
N VAL A 130 -0.09 -0.63 13.73
CA VAL A 130 -1.40 -0.67 14.38
C VAL A 130 -2.15 -1.88 13.84
N GLU A 131 -2.25 -2.93 14.64
CA GLU A 131 -2.80 -4.20 14.20
C GLU A 131 -4.32 -4.30 14.40
N ASN A 132 -4.97 -5.12 13.57
CA ASN A 132 -6.31 -5.64 13.81
C ASN A 132 -7.41 -4.57 13.99
N VAL A 133 -7.29 -3.42 13.31
CA VAL A 133 -8.29 -2.35 13.41
C VAL A 133 -9.55 -2.78 12.66
N ARG A 134 -10.66 -2.90 13.39
CA ARG A 134 -11.97 -3.30 12.83
C ARG A 134 -12.41 -2.33 11.74
N ALA A 135 -13.27 -2.79 10.83
CA ALA A 135 -13.91 -1.95 9.82
C ALA A 135 -14.63 -0.76 10.47
N GLY A 136 -14.39 0.45 9.97
CA GLY A 136 -14.91 1.70 10.55
C GLY A 136 -14.37 2.06 11.94
N GLY A 137 -13.43 1.26 12.47
CA GLY A 137 -12.90 1.42 13.82
C GLY A 137 -11.67 2.31 13.89
N THR A 138 -11.20 2.56 15.11
CA THR A 138 -9.94 3.25 15.37
C THR A 138 -8.99 2.37 16.15
N GLY A 139 -7.71 2.40 15.80
CA GLY A 139 -6.63 1.76 16.54
C GLY A 139 -5.59 2.78 17.00
N THR A 140 -4.80 2.42 18.01
CA THR A 140 -3.73 3.27 18.51
C THR A 140 -2.44 2.48 18.70
N ALA A 141 -1.31 3.12 18.43
CA ALA A 141 0.02 2.65 18.79
C ALA A 141 0.85 3.80 19.36
N THR A 142 1.99 3.49 19.96
CA THR A 142 2.91 4.49 20.50
C THR A 142 4.20 4.46 19.70
N ALA A 143 4.50 5.58 19.03
CA ALA A 143 5.81 5.80 18.43
C ALA A 143 6.78 6.33 19.48
N THR A 144 7.98 5.76 19.58
CA THR A 144 8.98 6.15 20.59
C THR A 144 10.34 6.34 19.95
N SER A 145 11.05 7.42 20.29
CA SER A 145 12.39 7.66 19.77
C SER A 145 13.40 6.58 20.21
N HIS A 146 14.25 6.15 19.28
CA HIS A 146 15.35 5.22 19.51
C HIS A 146 16.52 5.87 20.25
N ARG A 147 16.64 7.20 20.19
CA ARG A 147 17.64 7.98 20.94
C ARG A 147 17.00 8.96 21.91
N SER A 148 17.80 9.44 22.86
CA SER A 148 17.39 10.54 23.73
C SER A 148 17.34 11.83 22.94
N LEU A 149 16.23 12.57 23.04
CA LEU A 149 16.03 13.84 22.34
C LEU A 149 15.93 14.98 23.36
N THR A 150 16.52 16.12 23.02
CA THR A 150 16.54 17.31 23.87
C THR A 150 16.01 18.51 23.11
N GLY A 151 15.48 19.50 23.83
CA GLY A 151 14.83 20.66 23.24
C GLY A 151 13.40 20.40 22.79
N THR A 152 12.85 21.31 21.98
CA THR A 152 11.48 21.21 21.48
C THR A 152 11.41 20.22 20.33
N VAL A 153 10.67 19.12 20.52
CA VAL A 153 10.46 18.07 19.53
C VAL A 153 9.01 18.08 19.04
N LYS A 154 8.81 17.85 17.74
CA LYS A 154 7.49 17.62 17.14
C LYS A 154 7.46 16.24 16.48
N ALA A 155 6.34 15.54 16.57
CA ALA A 155 6.10 14.31 15.82
C ALA A 155 5.28 14.61 14.56
N GLN A 156 5.63 13.99 13.44
CA GLN A 156 4.89 14.07 12.19
C GLN A 156 4.79 12.70 11.54
N VAL A 157 3.67 12.44 10.88
CA VAL A 157 3.51 11.23 10.05
C VAL A 157 4.13 11.52 8.69
N ASP A 158 5.15 10.75 8.29
CA ASP A 158 5.74 10.86 6.95
C ASP A 158 4.97 10.00 5.95
N ALA A 159 4.63 8.77 6.33
CA ALA A 159 3.90 7.80 5.51
C ALA A 159 2.98 6.92 6.38
N ALA A 160 1.88 6.46 5.80
CA ALA A 160 1.07 5.41 6.40
C ALA A 160 0.51 4.48 5.32
N VAL A 161 0.64 3.17 5.54
CA VAL A 161 0.27 2.13 4.59
C VAL A 161 -0.69 1.14 5.24
N ARG A 162 -1.80 0.81 4.57
CA ARG A 162 -2.69 -0.29 4.98
C ARG A 162 -2.16 -1.63 4.49
N THR A 163 -2.16 -2.66 5.34
CA THR A 163 -1.57 -3.99 5.09
C THR A 163 -2.52 -5.14 5.36
#